data_AF-A0A5C8ZFR9-F1
#
_entry.id   AF-A0A5C8ZFR9-F1
#
_cell.length_a   1.000
_cell.length_b   1.000
_cell.length_c   1.000
_cell.angle_alpha   90.00
_cell.angle_beta   90.00
_cell.angle_gamma   90.00
#
_symmetry.space_group_name_H-M   'P 1'
#
loop_
_entity.id
_entity.type
_entity.pdbx_description
1 polymer ?
#
loop_
_entity_poly.entity_id
_entity_poly.type
_entity_poly.pdbx_seq_one_letter_code
_entity_poly.pdbx_strand_id
1 'polypeptide(L)'
;MSDPLAGLSRHERLACRVVERVLGATAQAWDVQGRQNAVDAMLTLPDGRCAALEITRVDTGQGLHLEGELARSGFHLPAVGQWWWDITLESVHDLPELRERYARLITLSESLGAIRPEHIRWQTGLHNADLTWLAEHPGVSMFGYPDIPARDGDRVRDVMVMPGGSGGMVDHSMSGLRAMLEELFAGARHMLKHLAKTAAAPADERHLFVVLHSSALPFAMSDALARSSEVPNEEPPLVEGITHFWLAPPYSERILLWSSGHWQQFFPYDAAGEPRRGGRGGHAPEHGAT
;
A
#
# COMPACT_ATOMS: atom_id res chain seq x y z
N MET A 1 2.88 23.89 -26.77
CA MET A 1 3.73 22.67 -26.79
C MET A 1 2.88 21.52 -26.30
N SER A 2 2.89 20.37 -26.97
CA SER A 2 2.19 19.16 -26.51
C SER A 2 2.83 18.64 -25.21
N ASP A 3 2.02 18.13 -24.28
CA ASP A 3 2.53 17.49 -23.05
C ASP A 3 3.40 16.29 -23.43
N PRO A 4 4.71 16.25 -23.06
CA PRO A 4 5.62 15.16 -23.41
C PRO A 4 5.23 13.81 -22.79
N LEU A 5 4.36 13.82 -21.78
CA LEU A 5 3.84 12.62 -21.11
C LEU A 5 2.41 12.28 -21.54
N ALA A 6 1.91 12.88 -22.63
CA ALA A 6 0.60 12.55 -23.17
C ALA A 6 0.52 11.06 -23.56
N GLY A 7 -0.55 10.39 -23.15
CA GLY A 7 -0.76 8.96 -23.37
C GLY A 7 -0.49 8.10 -22.13
N LEU A 8 0.27 8.60 -21.15
CA LEU A 8 0.54 7.91 -19.90
C LEU A 8 -0.60 8.07 -18.88
N SER A 9 -0.78 7.05 -18.04
CA SER A 9 -1.70 7.08 -16.91
C SER A 9 -1.27 8.11 -15.86
N ARG A 10 -2.17 8.46 -14.94
CA ARG A 10 -1.85 9.42 -13.86
C ARG A 10 -0.67 8.96 -12.99
N HIS A 11 -0.57 7.67 -12.72
CA HIS A 11 0.50 7.10 -11.89
C HIS A 11 1.83 7.06 -12.64
N GLU A 12 1.81 6.70 -13.93
CA GLU A 12 3.01 6.76 -14.78
C GLU A 12 3.55 8.19 -14.91
N ARG A 13 2.66 9.17 -15.12
CA ARG A 13 3.05 10.58 -15.17
C ARG A 13 3.69 11.03 -13.86
N LEU A 14 3.14 10.61 -12.71
CA LEU A 14 3.71 10.92 -11.40
C LEU A 14 5.11 10.31 -11.24
N ALA A 15 5.27 9.04 -11.58
CA ALA A 15 6.56 8.35 -11.52
C ALA A 15 7.61 9.03 -12.42
N CYS A 16 7.22 9.42 -13.64
CA CYS A 16 8.09 10.21 -14.53
C CYS A 16 8.54 11.51 -13.85
N ARG A 17 7.62 12.29 -13.27
CA ARG A 17 7.96 13.55 -12.58
C ARG A 17 8.88 13.34 -11.37
N VAL A 18 8.70 12.23 -10.65
CA VAL A 18 9.61 11.84 -9.56
C VAL A 18 11.02 11.61 -10.09
N VAL A 19 11.15 10.80 -11.15
CA VAL A 19 12.46 10.48 -11.72
C VAL A 19 13.14 11.72 -12.32
N GLU A 20 12.40 12.56 -13.06
CA GLU A 20 12.91 13.84 -13.56
C GLU A 20 13.46 14.70 -12.42
N ARG A 21 12.75 14.78 -11.30
CA ARG A 21 13.18 15.59 -10.16
C ARG A 21 14.40 15.02 -9.44
N VAL A 22 14.47 13.70 -9.29
CA VAL A 22 15.58 13.05 -8.58
C VAL A 22 16.86 13.06 -9.42
N LEU A 23 16.75 12.81 -10.73
CA LEU A 23 17.91 12.70 -11.62
C LEU A 23 18.25 13.97 -12.40
N GLY A 24 17.38 14.98 -12.38
CA GLY A 24 17.45 16.11 -13.33
C GLY A 24 17.18 15.71 -14.78
N ALA A 25 16.56 14.55 -14.99
CA ALA A 25 16.25 14.02 -16.32
C ALA A 25 15.04 14.72 -16.95
N THR A 26 14.82 14.48 -18.24
CA THR A 26 13.55 14.82 -18.93
C THR A 26 12.90 13.54 -19.42
N ALA A 27 11.61 13.36 -19.14
CA ALA A 27 10.85 12.16 -19.51
C ALA A 27 9.95 12.42 -20.72
N GLN A 28 9.86 11.41 -21.60
CA GLN A 28 8.95 11.40 -22.74
C GLN A 28 8.22 10.05 -22.80
N ALA A 29 6.89 10.10 -22.99
CA ALA A 29 6.09 8.90 -23.21
C ALA A 29 6.60 8.13 -24.45
N TRP A 30 6.77 6.82 -24.30
CA TRP A 30 7.39 5.98 -25.32
C TRP A 30 6.50 4.83 -25.79
N ASP A 31 5.71 4.25 -24.89
CA ASP A 31 4.62 3.32 -25.23
C ASP A 31 3.39 4.06 -25.77
N VAL A 32 3.62 4.82 -26.85
CA VAL A 32 2.59 5.53 -27.59
C VAL A 32 2.63 5.06 -29.04
N GLN A 33 1.48 5.02 -29.71
CA GLN A 33 1.34 4.64 -31.13
C GLN A 33 1.46 3.14 -31.45
N GLY A 34 1.09 2.25 -30.52
CA GLY A 34 0.91 0.81 -30.81
C GLY A 34 2.19 -0.01 -30.92
N ARG A 35 3.30 0.50 -30.37
CA ARG A 35 4.56 -0.25 -30.26
C ARG A 35 4.36 -1.44 -29.33
N GLN A 36 4.75 -2.63 -29.77
CA GLN A 36 4.71 -3.81 -28.92
C GLN A 36 5.98 -3.88 -28.07
N ASN A 37 5.82 -4.21 -26.79
CA ASN A 37 6.93 -4.37 -25.84
C ASN A 37 7.81 -3.11 -25.66
N ALA A 38 7.22 -1.91 -25.77
CA ALA A 38 7.88 -0.66 -25.42
C ALA A 38 7.78 -0.38 -23.92
N VAL A 39 8.84 0.17 -23.32
CA VAL A 39 8.75 0.74 -21.97
C VAL A 39 7.83 1.96 -21.96
N ASP A 40 7.28 2.31 -20.80
CA ASP A 40 6.32 3.41 -20.67
C ASP A 40 6.94 4.76 -21.08
N ALA A 41 8.18 5.03 -20.66
CA ALA A 41 8.86 6.28 -20.95
C ALA A 41 10.35 6.09 -21.29
N MET A 42 10.88 7.02 -22.08
CA MET A 42 12.33 7.21 -22.24
C MET A 42 12.75 8.49 -21.55
N LEU A 43 13.93 8.46 -20.94
CA LEU A 43 14.53 9.58 -20.23
C LEU A 43 15.77 10.05 -20.99
N THR A 44 15.96 11.37 -21.03
CA THR A 44 17.24 11.98 -21.37
C THR A 44 17.88 12.48 -20.08
N LEU A 45 19.05 11.92 -19.75
CA LEU A 45 19.83 12.30 -18.57
C LEU A 45 20.63 13.58 -18.84
N PRO A 46 21.06 14.32 -17.80
CA PRO A 46 21.83 15.57 -17.96
C PRO A 46 23.13 15.43 -18.75
N ASP A 47 23.74 14.24 -18.74
CA ASP A 47 24.97 13.91 -19.46
C ASP A 47 24.73 13.47 -20.92
N GLY A 48 23.46 13.47 -21.37
CA GLY A 48 23.05 13.06 -22.70
C GLY A 48 22.81 11.56 -22.87
N ARG A 49 23.09 10.73 -21.86
CA ARG A 49 22.74 9.32 -21.88
C ARG A 49 21.22 9.14 -21.87
N CYS A 50 20.77 8.00 -22.39
CA CYS A 50 19.37 7.66 -22.45
C CYS A 50 19.03 6.54 -21.47
N ALA A 51 17.92 6.68 -20.74
CA ALA A 51 17.43 5.64 -19.85
C ALA A 51 16.01 5.20 -20.23
N ALA A 52 15.77 3.90 -20.22
CA ALA A 52 14.43 3.33 -20.37
C ALA A 52 13.75 3.25 -19.01
N LEU A 53 12.51 3.71 -18.89
CA LEU A 53 11.74 3.72 -17.65
C LEU A 53 10.45 2.92 -17.83
N GLU A 54 10.37 1.82 -17.09
CA GLU A 54 9.16 1.03 -16.94
C GLU A 54 8.52 1.28 -15.58
N ILE A 55 7.21 1.48 -15.55
CA ILE A 55 6.45 1.79 -14.34
C ILE A 55 5.39 0.71 -14.15
N THR A 56 5.35 0.17 -12.94
CA THR A 56 4.39 -0.88 -12.60
C THR A 56 3.88 -0.66 -11.19
N ARG A 57 2.65 -1.12 -10.96
CA ARG A 57 2.07 -1.23 -9.62
C ARG A 57 2.00 -2.69 -9.24
N VAL A 58 2.38 -3.00 -8.02
CA VAL A 58 2.41 -4.38 -7.52
C VAL A 58 1.61 -4.49 -6.23
N ASP A 59 0.87 -5.58 -6.11
CA ASP A 59 -0.05 -5.94 -5.05
C ASP A 59 -0.23 -7.47 -5.00
N THR A 60 -0.99 -7.97 -4.03
CA THR A 60 -1.29 -9.39 -3.82
C THR A 60 -2.42 -9.93 -4.73
N GLY A 61 -2.92 -9.16 -5.69
CA GLY A 61 -4.08 -9.44 -6.55
C GLY A 61 -5.42 -9.29 -5.83
N GLN A 62 -5.54 -9.85 -4.62
CA GLN A 62 -6.76 -9.79 -3.82
C GLN A 62 -6.99 -8.41 -3.18
N GLY A 63 -5.92 -7.71 -2.78
CA GLY A 63 -6.02 -6.40 -2.13
C GLY A 63 -6.60 -5.32 -3.05
N LEU A 64 -6.13 -5.23 -4.31
CA LEU A 64 -6.70 -4.30 -5.29
C LEU A 64 -8.16 -4.65 -5.63
N HIS A 65 -8.49 -5.94 -5.73
CA HIS A 65 -9.86 -6.35 -6.01
C HIS A 65 -10.78 -5.95 -4.85
N LEU A 66 -10.36 -6.22 -3.61
CA LEU A 66 -11.10 -5.83 -2.41
C LEU A 66 -11.28 -4.31 -2.33
N GLU A 67 -10.22 -3.53 -2.49
CA GLU A 67 -10.29 -2.07 -2.46
C GLU A 67 -11.22 -1.53 -3.56
N GLY A 68 -11.18 -2.12 -4.76
CA GLY A 68 -12.09 -1.78 -5.86
C GLY A 68 -13.55 -2.13 -5.59
N GLU A 69 -13.84 -3.16 -4.79
CA GLU A 69 -15.19 -3.48 -4.32
C GLU A 69 -15.65 -2.54 -3.20
N LEU A 70 -14.78 -2.22 -2.24
CA LEU A 70 -15.08 -1.30 -1.14
C LEU A 70 -15.26 0.15 -1.62
N ALA A 71 -14.43 0.61 -2.56
CA ALA A 71 -14.54 1.94 -3.14
C ALA A 71 -15.89 2.17 -3.84
N ARG A 72 -16.50 1.12 -4.41
CA ARG A 72 -17.84 1.21 -5.02
C ARG A 72 -18.95 1.47 -4.00
N SER A 73 -18.78 1.06 -2.75
CA SER A 73 -19.69 1.41 -1.65
C SER A 73 -19.18 2.58 -0.81
N GLY A 74 -18.14 3.29 -1.28
CA GLY A 74 -17.53 4.39 -0.55
C GLY A 74 -16.89 3.96 0.78
N PHE A 75 -16.50 2.69 0.93
CA PHE A 75 -15.98 2.12 2.18
C PHE A 75 -17.01 2.09 3.33
N HIS A 76 -18.31 2.04 2.99
CA HIS A 76 -19.38 2.06 3.97
C HIS A 76 -20.38 0.91 3.79
N LEU A 77 -20.94 0.44 4.93
CA LEU A 77 -22.15 -0.37 5.00
C LEU A 77 -23.23 0.39 5.80
N PRO A 78 -24.53 0.21 5.50
CA PRO A 78 -25.59 0.92 6.19
C PRO A 78 -25.49 0.82 7.72
N ALA A 79 -25.65 1.95 8.39
CA ALA A 79 -25.66 2.02 9.85
C ALA A 79 -26.65 1.05 10.50
N VAL A 80 -26.18 0.32 11.50
CA VAL A 80 -26.93 -0.65 12.31
C VAL A 80 -26.50 -0.50 13.78
N GLY A 81 -27.40 -0.87 14.70
CA GLY A 81 -27.11 -0.71 16.13
C GLY A 81 -27.16 0.74 16.63
N GLN A 82 -26.57 0.95 17.80
CA GLN A 82 -26.47 2.22 18.51
C GLN A 82 -25.07 2.83 18.48
N TRP A 83 -24.03 2.02 18.30
CA TRP A 83 -22.64 2.46 18.31
C TRP A 83 -22.13 2.67 16.89
N TRP A 84 -21.11 3.50 16.73
CA TRP A 84 -20.32 3.50 15.51
C TRP A 84 -19.42 2.26 15.48
N TRP A 85 -19.27 1.68 14.29
CA TRP A 85 -18.51 0.45 14.08
C TRP A 85 -17.54 0.62 12.91
N ASP A 86 -16.37 0.01 13.04
CA ASP A 86 -15.50 -0.29 11.91
C ASP A 86 -15.31 -1.80 11.74
N ILE A 87 -14.96 -2.18 10.52
CA ILE A 87 -14.70 -3.55 10.11
C ILE A 87 -13.45 -3.54 9.23
N THR A 88 -12.50 -4.41 9.52
CA THR A 88 -11.35 -4.68 8.67
C THR A 88 -11.52 -6.02 7.96
N LEU A 89 -11.14 -6.08 6.69
CA LEU A 89 -11.30 -7.25 5.83
C LEU A 89 -10.03 -7.53 5.01
N GLU A 90 -9.44 -8.72 5.12
CA GLU A 90 -8.23 -9.08 4.37
C GLU A 90 -8.53 -9.69 2.99
N SER A 91 -9.68 -10.35 2.85
CA SER A 91 -10.05 -11.11 1.65
C SER A 91 -11.35 -10.60 1.04
N VAL A 92 -11.34 -10.37 -0.27
CA VAL A 92 -12.56 -10.04 -1.04
C VAL A 92 -13.59 -11.18 -1.03
N HIS A 93 -13.15 -12.42 -0.80
CA HIS A 93 -14.05 -13.58 -0.77
C HIS A 93 -14.98 -13.58 0.44
N ASP A 94 -14.60 -12.90 1.52
CA ASP A 94 -15.37 -12.81 2.75
C ASP A 94 -16.41 -11.69 2.70
N LEU A 95 -16.30 -10.76 1.73
CA LEU A 95 -17.17 -9.58 1.61
C LEU A 95 -18.66 -9.91 1.44
N PRO A 96 -19.08 -10.92 0.64
CA PRO A 96 -20.49 -11.28 0.52
C PRO A 96 -21.09 -11.78 1.84
N GLU A 97 -20.42 -12.73 2.50
CA GLU A 97 -20.84 -13.27 3.80
C GLU A 97 -20.83 -12.20 4.89
N LEU A 98 -19.82 -11.31 4.89
CA LEU A 98 -19.79 -10.15 5.79
C LEU A 98 -21.04 -9.28 5.62
N ARG A 99 -21.43 -8.95 4.39
CA ARG A 99 -22.63 -8.14 4.09
C ARG A 99 -23.91 -8.80 4.60
N GLU A 100 -23.98 -10.12 4.61
CA GLU A 100 -25.12 -10.87 5.13
C GLU A 100 -25.17 -10.95 6.65
N ARG A 101 -24.02 -10.79 7.33
CA ARG A 101 -23.86 -11.11 8.76
C ARG A 101 -23.63 -9.90 9.66
N TYR A 102 -22.99 -8.84 9.16
CA TYR A 102 -22.48 -7.74 9.99
C TYR A 102 -23.55 -7.13 10.92
N ALA A 103 -24.78 -6.95 10.43
CA ALA A 103 -25.87 -6.39 11.21
C ALA A 103 -26.28 -7.25 12.42
N ARG A 104 -26.27 -8.58 12.25
CA ARG A 104 -26.57 -9.52 13.35
C ARG A 104 -25.43 -9.58 14.35
N LEU A 105 -24.19 -9.59 13.88
CA LEU A 105 -22.99 -9.52 14.72
C LEU A 105 -22.97 -8.25 15.56
N ILE A 106 -23.23 -7.09 14.97
CA ILE A 106 -23.30 -5.80 15.69
C ILE A 106 -24.41 -5.82 16.74
N THR A 107 -25.62 -6.23 16.35
CA THR A 107 -26.76 -6.24 17.28
C THR A 107 -26.51 -7.18 18.46
N LEU A 108 -25.94 -8.37 18.20
CA LEU A 108 -25.56 -9.33 19.24
C LEU A 108 -24.50 -8.74 20.18
N SER A 109 -23.44 -8.16 19.62
CA SER A 109 -22.37 -7.50 20.35
C SER A 109 -22.89 -6.41 21.28
N GLU A 110 -23.72 -5.50 20.77
CA GLU A 110 -24.30 -4.43 21.59
C GLU A 110 -25.21 -4.97 22.71
N SER A 111 -26.00 -6.01 22.43
CA SER A 111 -26.87 -6.64 23.44
C SER A 111 -26.11 -7.27 24.60
N LEU A 112 -24.84 -7.65 24.35
CA LEU A 112 -23.94 -8.24 25.33
C LEU A 112 -22.93 -7.23 25.89
N GLY A 113 -22.99 -5.96 25.47
CA GLY A 113 -22.02 -4.95 25.86
C GLY A 113 -20.60 -5.22 25.35
N ALA A 114 -20.45 -6.01 24.29
CA ALA A 114 -19.15 -6.41 23.74
C ALA A 114 -18.73 -5.51 22.58
N ILE A 115 -17.55 -4.91 22.67
CA ILE A 115 -16.99 -4.07 21.58
C ILE A 115 -16.27 -4.88 20.49
N ARG A 116 -16.06 -6.18 20.72
CA ARG A 116 -15.34 -7.10 19.82
C ARG A 116 -16.10 -8.43 19.75
N PRO A 117 -16.85 -8.72 18.66
CA PRO A 117 -17.62 -9.96 18.55
C PRO A 117 -16.75 -11.21 18.62
N GLU A 118 -15.48 -11.13 18.21
CA GLU A 118 -14.52 -12.24 18.24
C GLU A 118 -14.29 -12.79 19.66
N HIS A 119 -14.48 -11.94 20.68
CA HIS A 119 -14.27 -12.30 22.07
C HIS A 119 -15.52 -12.92 22.74
N ILE A 120 -16.71 -12.72 22.16
CA ILE A 120 -17.99 -13.13 22.79
C ILE A 120 -18.00 -14.64 23.04
N ARG A 121 -17.59 -15.44 22.05
CA ARG A 121 -17.57 -16.91 22.16
C ARG A 121 -16.73 -17.37 23.35
N TRP A 122 -15.57 -16.76 23.56
CA TRP A 122 -14.64 -17.10 24.63
C TRP A 122 -15.10 -16.62 26.00
N GLN A 123 -15.75 -15.46 26.06
CA GLN A 123 -16.19 -14.84 27.30
C GLN A 123 -17.51 -15.41 27.83
N THR A 124 -18.40 -15.83 26.94
CA THR A 124 -19.79 -16.20 27.30
C THR A 124 -20.10 -17.67 27.08
N GLY A 125 -19.28 -18.39 26.31
CA GLY A 125 -19.61 -19.76 25.87
C GLY A 125 -20.78 -19.83 24.89
N LEU A 126 -21.26 -18.69 24.38
CA LEU A 126 -22.37 -18.63 23.44
C LEU A 126 -21.97 -19.25 22.09
N HIS A 127 -22.74 -20.25 21.66
CA HIS A 127 -22.63 -20.84 20.33
C HIS A 127 -23.64 -20.18 19.39
N ASN A 128 -23.13 -19.43 18.41
CA ASN A 128 -23.92 -18.75 17.40
C ASN A 128 -23.23 -18.90 16.04
N ALA A 129 -23.99 -19.15 14.97
CA ALA A 129 -23.44 -19.42 13.65
C ALA A 129 -22.62 -18.26 13.08
N ASP A 130 -23.01 -17.01 13.35
CA ASP A 130 -22.26 -15.84 12.91
C ASP A 130 -20.95 -15.67 13.70
N LEU A 131 -20.94 -15.97 15.00
CA LEU A 131 -19.71 -15.99 15.81
C LEU A 131 -18.76 -17.12 15.42
N THR A 132 -19.30 -18.28 15.03
CA THR A 132 -18.50 -19.39 14.48
C THR A 132 -17.87 -18.98 13.15
N TRP A 133 -18.64 -18.39 12.24
CA TRP A 133 -18.12 -17.86 10.98
C TRP A 133 -16.99 -16.86 11.23
N LEU A 134 -17.19 -15.88 12.12
CA LEU A 134 -16.16 -14.87 12.42
C LEU A 134 -14.88 -15.52 12.99
N ALA A 135 -15.00 -16.55 13.84
CA ALA A 135 -13.84 -17.27 14.38
C ALA A 135 -13.09 -18.10 13.33
N GLU A 136 -13.77 -18.53 12.25
CA GLU A 136 -13.17 -19.29 11.14
C GLU A 136 -12.54 -18.38 10.07
N HIS A 137 -12.83 -17.08 10.10
CA HIS A 137 -12.35 -16.08 9.14
C HIS A 137 -11.51 -15.00 9.85
N PRO A 138 -10.27 -15.32 10.28
CA PRO A 138 -9.43 -14.41 11.06
C PRO A 138 -9.04 -13.13 10.31
N GLY A 139 -9.22 -13.08 8.99
CA GLY A 139 -9.06 -11.88 8.17
C GLY A 139 -10.21 -10.87 8.29
N VAL A 140 -11.23 -11.16 9.11
CA VAL A 140 -12.33 -10.24 9.43
C VAL A 140 -12.20 -9.82 10.89
N SER A 141 -12.13 -8.51 11.15
CA SER A 141 -12.23 -7.98 12.52
C SER A 141 -13.23 -6.84 12.58
N MET A 142 -13.95 -6.72 13.70
CA MET A 142 -14.94 -5.69 13.94
C MET A 142 -14.65 -4.99 15.27
N PHE A 143 -14.80 -3.67 15.31
CA PHE A 143 -14.67 -2.90 16.54
C PHE A 143 -15.80 -1.90 16.71
N GLY A 144 -16.46 -1.96 17.87
CA GLY A 144 -17.52 -1.05 18.25
C GLY A 144 -17.01 0.08 19.15
N TYR A 145 -17.56 1.28 18.97
CA TYR A 145 -17.24 2.47 19.75
C TYR A 145 -18.47 2.92 20.55
N PRO A 146 -18.67 2.43 21.79
CA PRO A 146 -19.87 2.72 22.60
C PRO A 146 -20.09 4.21 22.87
N ASP A 147 -19.00 4.98 22.95
CA ASP A 147 -19.02 6.42 23.22
C ASP A 147 -19.31 7.27 21.97
N ILE A 148 -19.40 6.65 20.80
CA ILE A 148 -19.66 7.32 19.52
C ILE A 148 -20.98 6.79 18.96
N PRO A 149 -22.08 7.54 19.05
CA PRO A 149 -23.37 7.04 18.61
C PRO A 149 -23.43 6.90 17.07
N ALA A 150 -24.07 5.83 16.58
CA ALA A 150 -24.37 5.64 15.16
C ALA A 150 -25.29 6.75 14.62
N ARG A 151 -26.14 7.31 15.49
CA ARG A 151 -27.11 8.36 15.15
C ARG A 151 -27.00 9.52 16.14
N ASP A 152 -26.82 10.72 15.61
CA ASP A 152 -26.60 11.94 16.38
C ASP A 152 -27.38 13.08 15.72
N GLY A 153 -28.62 13.28 16.17
CA GLY A 153 -29.61 14.10 15.49
C GLY A 153 -29.90 13.56 14.08
N ASP A 154 -29.74 14.42 13.07
CA ASP A 154 -29.91 14.06 11.66
C ASP A 154 -28.69 13.34 11.06
N ARG A 155 -27.57 13.28 11.80
CA ARG A 155 -26.35 12.61 11.32
C ARG A 155 -26.43 11.12 11.58
N VAL A 156 -26.33 10.34 10.49
CA VAL A 156 -26.17 8.88 10.55
C VAL A 156 -24.72 8.54 10.16
N ARG A 157 -24.04 7.77 11.02
CA ARG A 157 -22.70 7.25 10.78
C ARG A 157 -22.84 5.81 10.31
N ASP A 158 -22.56 5.60 9.03
CA ASP A 158 -22.47 4.26 8.46
C ASP A 158 -21.30 3.47 9.07
N VAL A 159 -21.39 2.15 9.00
CA VAL A 159 -20.30 1.25 9.41
C VAL A 159 -19.16 1.41 8.42
N MET A 160 -17.95 1.69 8.92
CA MET A 160 -16.77 1.84 8.08
C MET A 160 -16.19 0.46 7.77
N VAL A 161 -15.92 0.17 6.50
CA VAL A 161 -15.28 -1.10 6.09
C VAL A 161 -13.99 -0.79 5.36
N MET A 162 -12.88 -1.28 5.92
CA MET A 162 -11.53 -1.03 5.43
C MET A 162 -10.85 -2.35 5.05
N PRO A 163 -9.88 -2.32 4.13
CA PRO A 163 -8.95 -3.43 3.99
C PRO A 163 -8.23 -3.70 5.32
N GLY A 164 -7.89 -4.97 5.58
CA GLY A 164 -7.09 -5.40 6.71
C GLY A 164 -5.77 -4.66 6.76
N GLY A 165 -5.51 -3.98 7.88
CA GLY A 165 -4.18 -3.50 8.23
C GLY A 165 -3.58 -4.45 9.24
N SER A 166 -2.48 -5.13 8.90
CA SER A 166 -1.76 -5.91 9.91
C SER A 166 -1.10 -4.95 10.92
N GLY A 167 -1.30 -5.12 12.22
CA GLY A 167 -0.41 -4.53 13.22
C GLY A 167 0.80 -5.43 13.42
N GLY A 168 1.96 -4.88 13.80
CA GLY A 168 3.14 -5.70 14.10
C GLY A 168 4.31 -4.88 14.61
N MET A 169 5.26 -5.55 15.27
CA MET A 169 6.55 -4.96 15.60
C MET A 169 7.25 -4.57 14.30
N VAL A 170 7.69 -3.32 14.20
CA VAL A 170 8.38 -2.81 13.01
C VAL A 170 9.86 -3.19 13.10
N ASP A 171 10.31 -4.06 12.19
CA ASP A 171 11.74 -4.24 11.95
C ASP A 171 12.23 -3.08 11.07
N HIS A 172 12.88 -2.10 11.70
CA HIS A 172 13.41 -0.94 11.00
C HIS A 172 14.58 -1.27 10.08
N SER A 173 15.23 -2.43 10.26
CA SER A 173 16.36 -2.87 9.42
C SER A 173 15.91 -3.38 8.04
N MET A 174 14.59 -3.56 7.83
CA MET A 174 14.01 -4.06 6.59
C MET A 174 14.60 -5.41 6.14
N SER A 175 15.06 -6.23 7.10
CA SER A 175 15.58 -7.56 6.84
C SER A 175 14.51 -8.43 6.20
N GLY A 176 14.87 -9.14 5.13
CA GLY A 176 13.94 -10.00 4.39
C GLY A 176 13.10 -9.29 3.34
N LEU A 177 13.31 -7.99 3.10
CA LEU A 177 12.67 -7.27 2.00
C LEU A 177 12.94 -7.97 0.66
N ARG A 178 14.16 -8.47 0.44
CA ARG A 178 14.50 -9.16 -0.80
C ARG A 178 13.59 -10.37 -1.03
N ALA A 179 13.47 -11.26 -0.04
CA ALA A 179 12.64 -12.45 -0.14
C ALA A 179 11.16 -12.09 -0.39
N MET A 180 10.64 -11.05 0.27
CA MET A 180 9.28 -10.58 0.04
C MET A 180 9.08 -10.03 -1.39
N LEU A 181 10.07 -9.30 -1.93
CA LEU A 181 10.02 -8.83 -3.32
C LEU A 181 10.11 -10.00 -4.32
N GLU A 182 10.90 -11.05 -4.02
CA GLU A 182 10.98 -12.25 -4.85
C GLU A 182 9.63 -12.96 -4.95
N GLU A 183 8.97 -13.19 -3.81
CA GLU A 183 7.63 -13.77 -3.75
C GLU A 183 6.60 -12.89 -4.48
N LEU A 184 6.67 -11.58 -4.26
CA LEU A 184 5.76 -10.62 -4.88
C LEU A 184 5.92 -10.60 -6.41
N PHE A 185 7.17 -10.61 -6.91
CA PHE A 185 7.45 -10.63 -8.35
C PHE A 185 7.05 -11.96 -8.99
N ALA A 186 7.21 -13.08 -8.28
CA ALA A 186 6.77 -14.40 -8.74
C ALA A 186 5.24 -14.51 -8.79
N GLY A 187 4.53 -13.91 -7.82
CA GLY A 187 3.06 -13.93 -7.76
C GLY A 187 2.38 -12.99 -8.77
N ALA A 188 3.01 -11.86 -9.09
CA ALA A 188 2.47 -10.86 -10.01
C ALA A 188 2.78 -11.22 -11.47
N ARG A 189 1.83 -11.86 -12.18
CA ARG A 189 2.01 -12.32 -13.58
C ARG A 189 2.52 -11.24 -14.54
N HIS A 190 2.09 -9.99 -14.37
CA HIS A 190 2.56 -8.87 -15.19
C HIS A 190 4.02 -8.52 -14.92
N MET A 191 4.52 -8.77 -13.70
CA MET A 191 5.84 -8.37 -13.27
C MET A 191 6.96 -9.05 -14.06
N LEU A 192 6.85 -10.35 -14.32
CA LEU A 192 7.83 -11.05 -15.16
C LEU A 192 7.94 -10.43 -16.57
N LYS A 193 6.81 -9.99 -17.14
CA LYS A 193 6.78 -9.30 -18.44
C LYS A 193 7.46 -7.93 -18.36
N HIS A 194 7.18 -7.15 -17.32
CA HIS A 194 7.79 -5.83 -17.12
C HIS A 194 9.30 -5.92 -16.88
N LEU A 195 9.76 -6.89 -16.09
CA LEU A 195 11.19 -7.17 -15.88
C LEU A 195 11.90 -7.47 -17.21
N ALA A 196 11.37 -8.42 -17.99
CA ALA A 196 11.93 -8.79 -19.29
C ALA A 196 11.91 -7.62 -20.28
N LYS A 197 10.81 -6.87 -20.34
CA LYS A 197 10.65 -5.69 -21.21
C LYS A 197 11.67 -4.60 -20.87
N THR A 198 11.86 -4.33 -19.58
CA THR A 198 12.82 -3.33 -19.09
C THR A 198 14.25 -3.73 -19.39
N ALA A 199 14.61 -4.99 -19.10
CA ALA A 199 15.94 -5.52 -19.34
C ALA A 199 16.34 -5.49 -20.83
N ALA A 200 15.37 -5.72 -21.73
CA ALA A 200 15.60 -5.74 -23.17
C ALA A 200 15.62 -4.33 -23.82
N ALA A 201 15.32 -3.26 -23.07
CA ALA A 201 15.20 -1.93 -23.66
C ALA A 201 16.57 -1.39 -24.16
N PRO A 202 16.63 -0.84 -25.38
CA PRO A 202 17.86 -0.33 -25.98
C PRO A 202 18.21 1.06 -25.42
N ALA A 203 18.75 1.09 -24.20
CA ALA A 203 19.14 2.29 -23.48
C ALA A 203 20.45 2.09 -22.72
N ASP A 204 21.12 3.19 -22.35
CA ASP A 204 22.33 3.15 -21.52
C ASP A 204 22.00 2.67 -20.10
N GLU A 205 20.84 3.10 -19.59
CA GLU A 205 20.30 2.67 -18.30
C GLU A 205 18.88 2.11 -18.44
N ARG A 206 18.53 1.16 -17.57
CA ARG A 206 17.23 0.46 -17.57
C ARG A 206 16.64 0.53 -16.16
N HIS A 207 15.58 1.32 -16.03
CA HIS A 207 14.96 1.70 -14.78
C HIS A 207 13.62 0.98 -14.64
N LEU A 208 13.47 0.21 -13.56
CA LEU A 208 12.17 -0.33 -13.17
C LEU A 208 11.63 0.47 -11.98
N PHE A 209 10.45 1.03 -12.11
CA PHE A 209 9.77 1.81 -11.08
C PHE A 209 8.55 1.08 -10.55
N VAL A 210 8.63 0.62 -9.30
CA VAL A 210 7.56 -0.12 -8.63
C VAL A 210 6.84 0.77 -7.63
N VAL A 211 5.55 0.97 -7.89
CA VAL A 211 4.60 1.55 -6.93
C VAL A 211 4.01 0.41 -6.11
N LEU A 212 4.27 0.42 -4.81
CA LEU A 212 3.73 -0.59 -3.90
C LEU A 212 2.31 -0.26 -3.49
N HIS A 213 1.43 -1.25 -3.58
CA HIS A 213 0.15 -1.22 -2.89
C HIS A 213 0.33 -1.39 -1.38
N SER A 214 -0.61 -0.89 -0.57
CA SER A 214 -0.62 -1.14 0.89
C SER A 214 -0.77 -2.62 1.27
N SER A 215 -1.23 -3.45 0.34
CA SER A 215 -1.33 -4.89 0.50
C SER A 215 -0.15 -5.66 -0.11
N ALA A 216 0.80 -4.97 -0.76
CA ALA A 216 1.90 -5.63 -1.45
C ALA A 216 2.88 -6.28 -0.48
N LEU A 217 3.03 -5.68 0.71
CA LEU A 217 3.94 -6.12 1.75
C LEU A 217 3.24 -6.08 3.12
N PRO A 218 3.66 -6.91 4.08
CA PRO A 218 3.20 -6.80 5.47
C PRO A 218 3.37 -5.38 6.00
N PHE A 219 2.49 -4.95 6.91
CA PHE A 219 2.50 -3.58 7.42
C PHE A 219 3.85 -3.16 8.01
N ALA A 220 4.50 -4.02 8.80
CA ALA A 220 5.79 -3.70 9.41
C ALA A 220 6.83 -3.30 8.34
N MET A 221 6.87 -4.03 7.22
CA MET A 221 7.74 -3.71 6.10
C MET A 221 7.28 -2.45 5.36
N SER A 222 5.97 -2.33 5.09
CA SER A 222 5.40 -1.13 4.45
C SER A 222 5.66 0.15 5.26
N ASP A 223 5.53 0.10 6.58
CA ASP A 223 5.78 1.22 7.49
C ASP A 223 7.27 1.53 7.59
N ALA A 224 8.14 0.52 7.70
CA ALA A 224 9.59 0.72 7.67
C ALA A 224 10.04 1.40 6.36
N LEU A 225 9.55 0.92 5.21
CA LEU A 225 9.81 1.53 3.91
C LEU A 225 9.29 2.97 3.84
N ALA A 226 8.09 3.23 4.37
CA ALA A 226 7.46 4.54 4.30
C ALA A 226 8.07 5.58 5.25
N ARG A 227 8.52 5.18 6.45
CA ARG A 227 8.82 6.10 7.56
C ARG A 227 10.22 6.02 8.13
N SER A 228 10.96 4.93 7.90
CA SER A 228 12.33 4.80 8.41
C SER A 228 13.26 5.83 7.77
N SER A 229 14.29 6.24 8.50
CA SER A 229 15.42 6.98 7.93
C SER A 229 16.47 6.05 7.32
N GLU A 230 16.44 4.76 7.64
CA GLU A 230 17.36 3.73 7.15
C GLU A 230 16.89 3.21 5.79
N VAL A 231 17.82 2.84 4.91
CA VAL A 231 17.53 2.20 3.61
C VAL A 231 17.71 0.68 3.73
N PRO A 232 17.10 -0.12 2.83
CA PRO A 232 17.31 -1.57 2.85
C PRO A 232 18.80 -1.92 2.71
N ASN A 233 19.21 -3.03 3.33
CA ASN A 233 20.59 -3.52 3.32
C ASN A 233 20.83 -4.63 2.29
N GLU A 234 19.77 -5.20 1.72
CA GLU A 234 19.84 -6.27 0.71
C GLU A 234 19.64 -5.71 -0.70
N GLU A 235 20.32 -6.29 -1.69
CA GLU A 235 20.08 -6.02 -3.11
C GLU A 235 18.66 -6.48 -3.51
N PRO A 236 17.90 -5.69 -4.29
CA PRO A 236 16.60 -6.10 -4.80
C PRO A 236 16.74 -7.28 -5.79
N PRO A 237 15.71 -8.13 -5.93
CA PRO A 237 15.76 -9.31 -6.80
C PRO A 237 15.54 -8.95 -8.28
N LEU A 238 16.49 -8.23 -8.87
CA LEU A 238 16.44 -7.80 -10.26
C LEU A 238 17.01 -8.86 -11.19
N VAL A 239 16.45 -8.93 -12.39
CA VAL A 239 17.06 -9.69 -13.49
C VAL A 239 18.24 -8.92 -14.08
N GLU A 240 19.18 -9.65 -14.67
CA GLU A 240 20.32 -9.05 -15.37
C GLU A 240 19.85 -8.03 -16.42
N GLY A 241 20.55 -6.89 -16.47
CA GLY A 241 20.26 -5.80 -17.39
C GLY A 241 19.53 -4.63 -16.74
N ILE A 242 18.75 -4.81 -15.69
CA ILE A 242 18.13 -3.68 -14.98
C ILE A 242 19.19 -2.99 -14.12
N THR A 243 19.42 -1.70 -14.35
CA THR A 243 20.49 -0.94 -13.69
C THR A 243 19.99 -0.09 -12.52
N HIS A 244 18.70 0.25 -12.52
CA HIS A 244 18.08 1.07 -11.48
C HIS A 244 16.74 0.47 -11.08
N PHE A 245 16.49 0.44 -9.77
CA PHE A 245 15.21 -0.01 -9.22
C PHE A 245 14.66 1.01 -8.25
N TRP A 246 13.50 1.56 -8.60
CA TRP A 246 12.79 2.52 -7.79
C TRP A 246 11.66 1.83 -7.05
N LEU A 247 11.54 2.14 -5.76
CA LEU A 247 10.47 1.65 -4.92
C LEU A 247 9.74 2.85 -4.31
N ALA A 248 8.45 2.94 -4.58
CA ALA A 248 7.55 3.96 -4.04
C ALA A 248 6.57 3.31 -3.06
N PRO A 249 6.82 3.40 -1.74
CA PRO A 249 5.92 2.88 -0.72
C PRO A 249 4.58 3.64 -0.72
N PRO A 250 3.49 2.97 -0.33
CA PRO A 250 2.18 3.61 -0.24
C PRO A 250 2.18 4.67 0.87
N TYR A 251 1.40 5.73 0.68
CA TYR A 251 1.21 6.81 1.67
C TYR A 251 2.50 7.48 2.16
N SER A 252 3.57 7.45 1.36
CA SER A 252 4.85 8.05 1.70
C SER A 252 5.28 9.09 0.67
N GLU A 253 5.98 10.12 1.15
CA GLU A 253 6.72 11.06 0.33
C GLU A 253 8.14 10.56 0.01
N ARG A 254 8.53 9.44 0.62
CA ARG A 254 9.83 8.80 0.45
C ARG A 254 9.84 7.92 -0.78
N ILE A 255 10.91 8.00 -1.55
CA ILE A 255 11.20 7.13 -2.69
C ILE A 255 12.57 6.49 -2.45
N LEU A 256 12.67 5.18 -2.67
CA LEU A 256 13.93 4.45 -2.58
C LEU A 256 14.43 4.16 -3.99
N LEU A 257 15.74 4.29 -4.18
CA LEU A 257 16.43 3.96 -5.43
C LEU A 257 17.58 3.02 -5.11
N TRP A 258 17.58 1.84 -5.71
CA TRP A 258 18.75 1.01 -5.79
C TRP A 258 19.48 1.25 -7.12
N SER A 259 20.76 1.55 -7.05
CA SER A 259 21.64 1.72 -8.22
C SER A 259 23.09 1.49 -7.82
N SER A 260 23.93 0.99 -8.73
CA SER A 260 25.36 0.78 -8.47
C SER A 260 25.65 0.04 -7.15
N GLY A 261 24.86 -0.99 -6.85
CA GLY A 261 25.06 -1.86 -5.69
C GLY A 261 24.63 -1.30 -4.34
N HIS A 262 23.94 -0.16 -4.27
CA HIS A 262 23.49 0.41 -3.00
C HIS A 262 22.14 1.11 -3.12
N TRP A 263 21.45 1.23 -1.98
CA TRP A 263 20.21 1.98 -1.84
C TRP A 263 20.44 3.44 -1.47
N GLN A 264 19.58 4.29 -2.00
CA GLN A 264 19.48 5.71 -1.73
C GLN A 264 18.01 6.05 -1.44
N GLN A 265 17.79 7.15 -0.72
CA GLN A 265 16.44 7.65 -0.43
C GLN A 265 16.28 9.10 -0.89
N PHE A 266 15.09 9.41 -1.39
CA PHE A 266 14.73 10.71 -1.93
C PHE A 266 13.34 11.13 -1.44
N PHE A 267 13.10 12.44 -1.44
CA PHE A 267 11.83 13.05 -1.01
C PHE A 267 11.40 14.09 -2.05
N PRO A 268 11.00 13.64 -3.25
CA PRO A 268 10.77 14.51 -4.40
C PRO A 268 9.51 15.38 -4.28
N TYR A 269 8.65 15.12 -3.30
CA TYR A 269 7.41 15.87 -3.10
C TYR A 269 7.62 17.12 -2.24
N ASP A 270 8.70 17.18 -1.45
CA ASP A 270 9.05 18.35 -0.64
C ASP A 270 9.22 19.56 -1.55
N ALA A 271 8.57 20.69 -1.25
CA ALA A 271 8.84 21.94 -1.97
C ALA A 271 10.31 22.33 -1.77
N ALA A 272 10.96 22.82 -2.82
CA ALA A 272 12.33 23.32 -2.70
C ALA A 272 12.35 24.49 -1.70
N GLY A 273 12.86 24.24 -0.48
CA GLY A 273 13.05 25.28 0.53
C GLY A 273 12.17 25.21 1.78
N GLU A 274 11.28 24.21 1.94
CA GLU A 274 10.56 24.04 3.21
C GLU A 274 11.34 23.15 4.19
N PRO A 275 11.68 23.64 5.41
CA PRO A 275 12.25 22.80 6.44
C PRO A 275 11.22 21.75 6.88
N ARG A 276 11.66 20.48 6.92
CA ARG A 276 10.85 19.36 7.41
C ARG A 276 10.23 19.73 8.76
N ARG A 277 8.90 19.64 8.86
CA ARG A 277 8.23 19.59 10.16
C ARG A 277 8.74 18.33 10.85
N GLY A 278 9.68 18.51 11.77
CA GLY A 278 10.32 17.42 12.49
C GLY A 278 9.30 16.40 12.94
N GLY A 279 9.56 15.13 12.62
CA GLY A 279 8.76 14.02 13.10
C GLY A 279 8.59 14.16 14.61
N ARG A 280 7.36 13.99 15.08
CA ARG A 280 7.08 13.89 16.52
C ARG A 280 7.85 12.69 17.05
N GLY A 281 9.07 12.92 17.52
CA GLY A 281 9.75 12.02 18.43
C GLY A 281 8.91 11.95 19.69
N GLY A 282 8.17 10.86 19.84
CA GLY A 282 7.56 10.48 21.09
C GLY A 282 8.66 10.08 22.07
N HIS A 283 9.31 11.04 22.70
CA HIS A 283 10.01 10.81 23.95
C HIS A 283 8.95 10.61 25.03
N ALA A 284 8.77 9.37 25.46
CA ALA A 284 8.18 9.09 26.77
C ALA A 284 9.14 9.61 27.85
N PRO A 285 8.66 10.31 28.89
CA PRO A 285 9.52 10.74 29.98
C PRO A 285 9.91 9.53 30.83
N GLU A 286 11.22 9.42 31.11
CA GLU A 286 11.75 8.58 32.17
C GLU A 286 11.11 8.98 33.51
N HIS A 287 10.38 8.05 34.13
CA HIS A 287 9.99 8.20 35.53
C HIS A 287 11.21 7.94 36.40
N GLY A 288 11.79 9.03 36.89
CA GLY A 288 12.76 9.02 37.99
C GLY A 288 12.13 8.52 39.29
N ALA A 289 12.90 7.69 39.97
CA ALA A 289 12.64 7.20 41.31
C ALA A 289 12.69 8.32 42.36
N THR A 290 11.75 8.29 43.29
CA THR A 290 11.94 8.51 44.74
C THR A 290 10.91 7.69 45.50
#